data_AF-A0A524IAC4-F1
#
_entry.id   AF-A0A524IAC4-F1
#
_cell.length_a   1.000
_cell.length_b   1.000
_cell.length_c   1.000
_cell.angle_alpha   90.00
_cell.angle_beta   90.00
_cell.angle_gamma   90.00
#
_symmetry.space_group_name_H-M   'P 1'
#
loop_
_entity.id
_entity.type
_entity.pdbx_description
1 polymer ?
#
loop_
_entity_poly.entity_id
_entity_poly.type
_entity_poly.pdbx_seq_one_letter_code
_entity_poly.pdbx_strand_id
1 'polypeptide(L)'
;MSAPAAERFSARTGRPDAVLLAAGFSSRFGGDKLLTPHGGKPLILHTLAALRAACGRSFDAVIPVYRDKPGHPVMAERSLVNRLLTMPDGGRLDEALYLARVCRVNTLYPQILEDVDTPEDLDF
;
A
#
# COMPACT_ATOMS: atom_id res chain seq x y z
N MET A 1 27.25 -9.15 -19.34
CA MET A 1 26.24 -9.60 -18.37
C MET A 1 24.89 -9.05 -18.81
N SER A 2 23.97 -9.91 -19.26
CA SER A 2 22.62 -9.49 -19.69
C SER A 2 21.75 -9.21 -18.46
N ALA A 3 21.01 -8.10 -18.50
CA ALA A 3 19.96 -7.80 -17.53
C ALA A 3 18.91 -8.93 -17.51
N PRO A 4 18.33 -9.29 -16.35
CA PRO A 4 17.29 -10.30 -16.29
C PRO A 4 16.07 -9.82 -17.10
N ALA A 5 15.50 -10.73 -17.89
CA ALA A 5 14.30 -10.47 -18.67
C ALA A 5 13.18 -10.04 -17.72
N ALA A 6 12.65 -8.83 -17.91
CA ALA A 6 11.47 -8.36 -17.18
C ALA A 6 10.32 -9.33 -17.47
N GLU A 7 9.92 -10.09 -16.45
CA GLU A 7 8.76 -10.97 -16.50
C GLU A 7 7.54 -10.12 -16.89
N ARG A 8 6.98 -10.39 -18.07
CA ARG A 8 5.78 -9.70 -18.55
C ARG A 8 4.61 -10.19 -17.71
N PHE A 9 4.18 -9.37 -16.76
CA PHE A 9 2.91 -9.57 -16.07
C PHE A 9 1.77 -9.53 -17.10
N SER A 10 1.09 -10.67 -17.28
CA SER A 10 -0.17 -10.70 -18.01
C SER A 10 -1.24 -10.09 -17.12
N ALA A 11 -1.65 -8.85 -17.43
CA ALA A 11 -2.77 -8.22 -16.76
C ALA A 11 -4.03 -9.04 -17.05
N ARG A 12 -4.54 -9.75 -16.04
CA ARG A 12 -5.90 -10.31 -16.11
C ARG A 12 -6.88 -9.14 -16.24
N THR A 13 -7.63 -9.11 -17.33
CA THR A 13 -8.74 -8.18 -17.53
C THR A 13 -9.92 -8.59 -16.64
N GLY A 14 -9.82 -8.26 -15.36
CA GLY A 14 -10.89 -8.38 -14.36
C GLY A 14 -11.10 -7.05 -13.65
N ARG A 15 -12.24 -6.89 -12.96
CA ARG A 15 -12.40 -5.77 -12.02
C ARG A 15 -11.32 -5.90 -10.93
N PRO A 16 -10.62 -4.82 -10.56
CA PRO A 16 -9.62 -4.89 -9.50
C PRO A 16 -10.29 -5.27 -8.18
N ASP A 17 -9.81 -6.34 -7.54
CA ASP A 17 -10.32 -6.80 -6.24
C ASP A 17 -9.95 -5.82 -5.11
N ALA A 18 -8.91 -5.01 -5.29
CA ALA A 18 -8.50 -4.00 -4.33
C ALA A 18 -7.54 -2.96 -4.95
N VAL A 19 -7.43 -1.82 -4.28
CA VAL A 19 -6.56 -0.69 -4.63
C VAL A 19 -5.54 -0.50 -3.52
N LEU A 20 -4.28 -0.38 -3.89
CA LEU A 20 -3.27 0.05 -2.92
C LEU A 20 -3.34 1.57 -2.75
N LEU A 21 -3.73 2.02 -1.57
CA LEU A 21 -3.76 3.45 -1.27
C LEU A 21 -2.34 3.90 -0.93
N ALA A 22 -1.63 4.35 -1.96
CA ALA A 22 -0.47 5.21 -1.81
C ALA A 22 -0.96 6.65 -1.90
N ALA A 23 -1.56 7.14 -0.81
CA ALA A 23 -2.05 8.51 -0.76
C ALA A 23 -0.87 9.48 -0.82
N GLY A 24 -0.99 10.49 -1.69
CA GLY A 24 0.04 11.47 -1.98
C GLY A 24 0.38 11.47 -3.47
N PHE A 25 0.27 12.63 -4.13
CA PHE A 25 0.59 12.78 -5.57
C PHE A 25 2.05 12.47 -5.93
N SER A 26 2.86 12.04 -4.96
CA SER A 26 4.33 11.93 -5.06
C SER A 26 4.97 13.20 -5.64
N SER A 27 4.26 14.33 -5.55
CA SER A 27 4.65 15.61 -6.16
C SER A 27 5.90 16.18 -5.50
N ARG A 28 6.10 15.86 -4.23
CA ARG A 28 7.32 16.13 -3.45
C ARG A 28 8.40 15.06 -3.63
N PHE A 29 8.04 13.88 -4.14
CA PHE A 29 8.92 12.73 -4.34
C PHE A 29 9.67 12.74 -5.68
N GLY A 30 9.25 13.58 -6.64
CA GLY A 30 9.92 13.68 -7.94
C GLY A 30 9.83 12.43 -8.83
N GLY A 31 9.02 11.42 -8.46
CA GLY A 31 8.87 10.14 -9.17
C GLY A 31 7.85 9.21 -8.50
N ASP A 32 7.68 8.00 -9.02
CA ASP A 32 6.77 7.00 -8.43
C ASP A 32 7.40 6.38 -7.16
N LYS A 33 7.02 6.92 -6.00
CA LYS A 33 7.42 6.46 -4.66
C LYS A 33 7.32 4.94 -4.51
N LEU A 34 6.30 4.31 -5.09
CA LEU A 34 6.07 2.86 -4.92
C LEU A 34 7.13 1.98 -5.59
N LEU A 35 7.75 2.48 -6.65
CA LEU A 35 8.79 1.76 -7.38
C LEU A 35 10.20 2.01 -6.83
N THR A 36 10.33 2.98 -5.93
CA THR A 36 11.63 3.35 -5.38
C THR A 36 12.16 2.27 -4.43
N PRO A 37 13.43 1.84 -4.57
CA PRO A 37 14.04 0.89 -3.66
C PRO A 37 14.11 1.46 -2.24
N HIS A 38 13.72 0.65 -1.27
CA HIS A 38 13.83 0.95 0.15
C HIS A 38 14.12 -0.35 0.92
N GLY A 39 15.23 -0.39 1.65
CA GLY A 39 15.76 -1.63 2.23
C GLY A 39 16.10 -2.70 1.16
N GLY A 40 16.59 -2.27 -0.01
CA GLY A 40 16.98 -3.16 -1.11
C GLY A 40 15.85 -3.74 -1.95
N LYS A 41 14.59 -3.36 -1.72
CA LYS A 41 13.42 -3.78 -2.51
C LYS A 41 12.50 -2.59 -2.81
N PRO A 42 11.81 -2.52 -3.96
CA PRO A 42 10.79 -1.52 -4.21
C PRO A 42 9.72 -1.48 -3.10
N LEU A 43 9.29 -0.29 -2.69
CA LEU A 43 8.28 -0.09 -1.64
C LEU A 43 6.99 -0.92 -1.86
N ILE A 44 6.56 -1.07 -3.11
CA ILE A 44 5.40 -1.89 -3.49
C ILE A 44 5.55 -3.38 -3.12
N LEU A 45 6.77 -3.94 -3.12
CA LEU A 45 6.99 -5.35 -2.82
C LEU A 45 6.79 -5.69 -1.35
N HIS A 46 7.15 -4.77 -0.44
CA HIS A 46 6.88 -4.93 0.99
C HIS A 46 5.38 -5.02 1.27
N THR A 47 4.60 -4.24 0.52
CA THR A 47 3.14 -4.25 0.58
C THR A 47 2.56 -5.55 0.01
N LEU A 48 2.99 -5.97 -1.19
CA LEU A 48 2.51 -7.21 -1.82
C LEU A 48 2.71 -8.45 -0.94
N ALA A 49 3.77 -8.47 -0.13
CA ALA A 49 3.97 -9.53 0.86
C ALA A 49 2.84 -9.57 1.92
N ALA A 50 2.41 -8.41 2.43
CA ALA A 50 1.28 -8.31 3.35
C ALA A 50 -0.05 -8.68 2.66
N LEU A 51 -0.22 -8.28 1.39
CA LEU A 51 -1.40 -8.60 0.58
C LEU A 51 -1.59 -10.11 0.41
N ARG A 52 -0.51 -10.82 0.10
CA ARG A 52 -0.54 -12.27 -0.07
C ARG A 52 -1.04 -12.99 1.19
N ALA A 53 -0.71 -12.47 2.38
CA ALA A 53 -1.18 -13.03 3.65
C ALA A 53 -2.67 -12.74 3.93
N ALA A 54 -3.26 -11.73 3.28
CA ALA A 54 -4.66 -11.39 3.40
C ALA A 54 -5.55 -12.09 2.35
N CYS A 55 -4.98 -12.61 1.25
CA CYS A 55 -5.73 -13.28 0.18
C CYS A 55 -6.71 -14.35 0.71
N GLY A 56 -7.95 -14.33 0.19
CA GLY A 56 -9.01 -15.27 0.57
C GLY A 56 -9.86 -14.85 1.78
N ARG A 57 -9.59 -13.69 2.38
CA ARG A 57 -10.40 -13.12 3.48
C ARG A 57 -11.32 -12.02 2.96
N SER A 58 -12.48 -11.83 3.58
CA SER A 58 -13.32 -10.66 3.34
C SER A 58 -12.88 -9.52 4.27
N PHE A 59 -12.41 -8.42 3.69
CA PHE A 59 -11.99 -7.21 4.39
C PHE A 59 -12.30 -5.99 3.53
N ASP A 60 -12.47 -4.84 4.17
CA ASP A 60 -12.62 -3.56 3.49
C ASP A 60 -11.25 -2.84 3.41
N ALA A 61 -10.32 -3.17 4.32
CA ALA A 61 -8.93 -2.73 4.31
C ALA A 61 -7.96 -3.77 4.86
N VAL A 62 -6.71 -3.71 4.40
CA VAL A 62 -5.55 -4.39 5.01
C VAL A 62 -4.57 -3.35 5.52
N ILE A 63 -4.16 -3.47 6.78
CA ILE A 63 -3.16 -2.60 7.40
C ILE A 63 -1.95 -3.46 7.81
N PRO A 64 -0.74 -3.19 7.30
CA PRO A 64 0.46 -3.86 7.77
C PRO A 64 0.80 -3.41 9.20
N VAL A 65 1.32 -4.31 10.03
CA VAL A 65 1.67 -4.06 11.43
C VAL A 65 3.08 -4.54 11.72
N TYR A 66 3.91 -3.69 12.33
CA TYR A 66 5.26 -4.04 12.78
C TYR A 66 5.35 -3.78 14.28
N ARG A 67 5.59 -4.84 15.08
CA ARG A 67 5.67 -4.77 16.55
C ARG A 67 4.51 -3.96 17.15
N ASP A 68 3.29 -4.37 16.82
CA ASP A 68 2.01 -3.76 17.26
C ASP A 68 1.73 -2.34 16.75
N LYS A 69 2.62 -1.77 15.93
CA LYS A 69 2.42 -0.46 15.31
C LYS A 69 1.84 -0.62 13.90
N PRO A 70 0.67 -0.03 13.59
CA PRO A 70 0.15 0.00 12.23
C PRO A 70 1.04 0.89 11.35
N GLY A 71 1.23 0.48 10.11
CA GLY A 71 2.03 1.19 9.11
C GLY A 71 1.35 1.31 7.75
N HIS A 72 2.15 1.66 6.76
CA HIS A 72 1.79 2.03 5.41
C HIS A 72 2.49 1.13 4.38
N PRO A 73 1.98 1.12 3.13
CA PRO A 73 0.70 1.66 2.69
C PRO A 73 -0.50 0.79 3.12
N VAL A 74 -1.65 1.44 3.27
CA VAL A 74 -2.93 0.75 3.54
C VAL A 74 -3.51 0.24 2.23
N MET A 75 -3.94 -1.02 2.21
CA MET A 75 -4.74 -1.52 1.11
C MET A 75 -6.22 -1.24 1.38
N ALA A 76 -6.95 -0.76 0.38
CA ALA A 76 -8.38 -0.58 0.44
C ALA A 76 -9.09 -1.42 -0.62
N GLU A 77 -10.13 -2.12 -0.22
CA GLU A 77 -11.07 -2.74 -1.14
C GLU A 77 -11.94 -1.65 -1.80
N ARG A 78 -12.57 -1.98 -2.93
CA ARG A 78 -13.42 -1.04 -3.70
C ARG A 78 -14.46 -0.34 -2.83
N SER A 79 -15.06 -1.03 -1.87
CA SER A 79 -16.06 -0.47 -0.94
C SER A 79 -15.48 0.65 -0.07
N LEU A 80 -14.27 0.48 0.45
CA LEU A 80 -13.59 1.51 1.24
C LEU A 80 -13.15 2.69 0.37
N VAL A 81 -12.66 2.42 -0.84
CA VAL A 81 -12.34 3.49 -1.82
C VAL A 81 -13.59 4.28 -2.17
N ASN A 82 -14.70 3.61 -2.44
CA ASN A 82 -15.96 4.29 -2.75
C ASN A 82 -16.45 5.11 -1.57
N ARG A 83 -16.32 4.60 -0.34
CA ARG A 83 -16.63 5.36 0.88
C ARG A 83 -15.84 6.65 0.92
N LEU A 84 -14.51 6.58 0.78
CA LEU A 84 -13.63 7.76 0.76
C LEU A 84 -14.08 8.79 -0.28
N LEU A 85 -14.31 8.36 -1.51
CA LEU A 85 -14.70 9.25 -2.61
C LEU A 85 -16.08 9.90 -2.41
N THR A 86 -16.94 9.32 -1.58
CA THR A 86 -18.28 9.86 -1.27
C THR A 86 -18.32 10.74 -0.03
N MET A 87 -17.21 10.85 0.71
CA MET A 87 -17.12 11.73 1.88
C MET A 87 -16.95 13.19 1.43
N PRO A 88 -17.48 14.17 2.21
CA PRO A 88 -17.22 15.59 1.97
C PRO A 88 -15.71 15.86 1.90
N ASP A 89 -15.30 16.74 0.98
CA ASP A 89 -13.90 17.15 0.76
C ASP A 89 -12.91 16.00 0.47
N GLY A 90 -13.42 14.85 -0.02
CA GLY A 90 -12.61 13.66 -0.30
C GLY A 90 -12.33 12.76 0.91
N GLY A 91 -12.76 13.17 2.11
CA GLY A 91 -12.65 12.42 3.36
C GLY A 91 -11.21 12.14 3.82
N ARG A 92 -11.08 11.63 5.05
CA ARG A 92 -9.81 11.14 5.57
C ARG A 92 -9.81 9.62 5.71
N LEU A 93 -8.65 8.99 5.50
CA LEU A 93 -8.53 7.53 5.57
C LEU A 93 -8.84 6.98 6.96
N ASP A 94 -8.41 7.66 8.02
CA ASP A 94 -8.71 7.30 9.40
C ASP A 94 -10.23 7.25 9.68
N GLU A 95 -10.98 8.23 9.18
CA GLU A 95 -12.44 8.27 9.28
C GLU A 95 -13.10 7.14 8.49
N ALA A 96 -12.65 6.88 7.25
CA ALA A 96 -13.20 5.81 6.43
C ALA A 96 -12.93 4.42 7.03
N LEU A 97 -11.79 4.25 7.71
CA LEU A 97 -11.40 3.01 8.39
C LEU A 97 -12.23 2.73 9.65
N TYR A 98 -12.86 3.74 10.26
CA TYR A 98 -13.60 3.58 11.52
C TYR A 98 -14.73 2.54 11.43
N LEU A 99 -15.43 2.47 10.29
CA LEU A 99 -16.52 1.51 10.04
C LEU A 99 -16.08 0.33 9.17
N ALA A 100 -14.78 0.22 8.87
CA ALA A 100 -14.24 -0.78 7.96
C ALA A 100 -13.93 -2.09 8.69
N ARG A 101 -14.15 -3.22 8.02
CA ARG A 101 -13.57 -4.51 8.41
C ARG A 101 -12.09 -4.51 8.08
N VAL A 102 -11.27 -4.17 9.07
CA VAL A 102 -9.82 -4.06 8.91
C VAL A 102 -9.13 -5.39 9.23
N CYS A 103 -8.40 -5.91 8.25
CA CYS A 103 -7.46 -7.01 8.43
C CYS A 103 -6.07 -6.46 8.77
N ARG A 104 -5.58 -6.72 9.98
CA ARG A 104 -4.20 -6.39 10.36
C ARG A 104 -3.28 -7.56 10.04
N VAL A 105 -2.17 -7.28 9.35
CA VAL A 105 -1.20 -8.30 8.93
C VAL A 105 0.16 -7.96 9.53
N ASN A 106 0.67 -8.85 10.38
CA ASN A 106 2.00 -8.69 10.95
C ASN A 106 3.07 -8.83 9.86
N THR A 107 4.01 -7.90 9.84
CA THR A 107 5.17 -7.89 8.94
C THR A 107 6.46 -7.91 9.75
N LEU A 108 7.56 -8.31 9.10
CA LEU A 108 8.91 -8.23 9.68
C LEU A 108 9.63 -6.93 9.29
N TYR A 109 8.97 -6.05 8.54
CA TYR A 109 9.57 -4.93 7.84
C TYR A 109 9.25 -3.63 8.60
N PRO A 110 10.17 -3.05 9.39
CA PRO A 110 9.94 -1.78 10.09
C PRO A 110 9.65 -0.62 9.13
N GLN A 111 10.09 -0.73 7.87
CA GLN A 111 9.92 0.24 6.80
C GLN A 111 8.47 0.69 6.57
N ILE A 112 7.50 -0.14 6.96
CA ILE A 112 6.08 0.23 6.86
C ILE A 112 5.74 1.42 7.78
N LEU A 113 6.53 1.69 8.82
CA LEU A 113 6.27 2.78 9.76
C LEU A 113 6.77 4.12 9.24
N GLU A 114 7.56 4.11 8.18
CA GLU A 114 8.18 5.29 7.60
C GLU A 114 7.23 5.89 6.58
N ASP A 115 6.86 7.16 6.78
CA ASP A 115 6.15 7.90 5.75
C ASP A 115 7.18 8.55 4.83
N VAL A 116 7.39 7.93 3.68
CA VAL A 116 8.42 8.31 2.72
C VAL A 116 7.89 9.44 1.82
N ASP A 117 7.77 10.66 2.31
CA ASP A 117 7.09 11.78 1.65
C ASP A 117 7.96 12.52 0.62
N THR A 118 9.29 12.46 0.79
CA THR A 118 10.29 13.05 -0.10
C THR A 118 11.46 12.08 -0.37
N PRO A 119 12.25 12.27 -1.43
CA PRO A 119 13.35 11.36 -1.75
C PRO A 119 14.41 11.30 -0.65
N GLU A 120 14.56 12.37 0.13
CA GLU A 120 15.49 12.46 1.25
C GLU A 120 15.10 11.53 2.41
N ASP A 121 13.83 11.09 2.47
CA ASP A 121 13.37 10.10 3.47
C ASP A 121 13.89 8.68 3.18
N LEU A 122 14.58 8.45 2.05
CA LEU A 122 15.09 7.14 1.64
C LEU A 122 16.50 6.80 2.14
N ASP A 123 17.19 7.74 2.78
CA ASP A 123 18.61 7.59 3.14
C ASP A 123 18.80 6.85 4.49
N PHE A 124 19.23 5.58 4.42
CA PHE A 124 19.88 4.84 5.51
C PHE A 124 20.98 3.90 4.99
#